data_AF-A0A3C0G8J9-F1
#
_entry.id   AF-A0A3C0G8J9-F1
#
_cell.length_a   1.000
_cell.length_b   1.000
_cell.length_c   1.000
_cell.angle_alpha   90.00
_cell.angle_beta   90.00
_cell.angle_gamma   90.00
#
_symmetry.space_group_name_H-M   'P 1'
#
loop_
_entity.id
_entity.type
_entity.pdbx_description
1 polymer ?
#
loop_
_entity_poly.entity_id
_entity_poly.type
_entity_poly.pdbx_seq_one_letter_code
_entity_poly.pdbx_strand_id
1 'polypeptide(L)' 'MKPKERCPFHGLGFGITSDYVKEGPYEEIFFLMQKGNWSFSEAYSLPIGLRRWFVERTLTHVKESQSSKK' A
#
# COMPACT_ATOMS: atom_id res chain seq x y z
N MET A 1 -14.80 -7.26 -49.48
CA MET A 1 -13.66 -7.01 -48.57
C MET A 1 -14.03 -5.81 -47.70
N LYS A 2 -14.30 -6.01 -46.40
CA LYS A 2 -14.49 -4.90 -45.46
C LYS A 2 -13.20 -4.69 -44.68
N PRO A 3 -12.73 -3.45 -44.47
CA PRO A 3 -11.51 -3.21 -43.73
C PRO A 3 -11.73 -3.65 -42.28
N LYS A 4 -10.86 -4.55 -41.81
CA LYS A 4 -10.82 -4.98 -40.41
C LYS A 4 -10.08 -3.89 -39.65
N GLU A 5 -10.81 -2.88 -39.19
CA GLU A 5 -10.28 -1.89 -38.27
C GLU A 5 -9.88 -2.62 -36.98
N ARG A 6 -8.57 -2.86 -36.85
CA ARG A 6 -7.95 -3.33 -35.62
C ARG A 6 -7.80 -2.11 -34.73
N CYS A 7 -8.80 -1.81 -33.91
CA CYS A 7 -8.58 -0.98 -32.73
C CYS A 7 -7.76 -1.84 -31.73
N PRO A 8 -6.49 -1.52 -31.39
CA PRO A 8 -5.78 -2.25 -30.36
C PRO A 8 -6.01 -1.62 -28.97
N PHE A 9 -7.03 -0.77 -28.82
CA PHE A 9 -7.37 -0.13 -27.55
C PHE A 9 -8.44 -0.93 -26.81
N HIS A 10 -8.10 -2.14 -26.40
CA HIS A 10 -8.80 -2.82 -25.32
C HIS A 10 -7.95 -2.68 -24.05
N GLY A 11 -8.27 -1.67 -23.24
CA GLY A 11 -7.71 -1.54 -21.89
C GLY A 11 -6.85 -0.31 -21.61
N LEU A 12 -7.36 0.91 -21.85
CA LEU A 12 -6.89 2.07 -21.07
C LEU A 12 -7.47 1.98 -19.67
N GLY A 13 -6.83 1.20 -18.80
CA GLY A 13 -7.30 0.97 -17.44
C GLY A 13 -6.19 1.07 -16.42
N PHE A 14 -5.30 2.07 -16.53
CA PHE A 14 -4.26 2.45 -15.55
C PHE A 14 -3.40 1.33 -14.89
N GLY A 15 -3.48 0.07 -15.32
CA GLY A 15 -2.78 -1.06 -14.71
C GLY A 15 -3.09 -1.25 -13.21
N ILE A 16 -4.14 -0.62 -12.67
CA ILE A 16 -4.46 -0.73 -11.25
C ILE A 16 -5.31 -1.98 -11.06
N THR A 17 -4.66 -3.15 -11.06
CA THR A 17 -5.35 -4.39 -10.69
C THR A 17 -5.91 -4.23 -9.27
N SER A 18 -7.07 -4.85 -8.99
CA SER A 18 -7.69 -4.79 -7.66
C SER A 18 -6.75 -5.26 -6.55
N ASP A 19 -5.82 -6.15 -6.88
CA ASP A 19 -4.82 -6.68 -5.94
C ASP A 19 -3.80 -5.60 -5.52
N TYR A 20 -3.40 -4.71 -6.44
CA TYR A 20 -2.50 -3.60 -6.15
C TYR A 20 -3.11 -2.52 -5.23
N VAL A 21 -4.44 -2.38 -5.27
CA VAL A 21 -5.17 -1.47 -4.37
C VAL A 21 -5.31 -2.09 -2.99
N LYS A 22 -5.47 -3.42 -2.92
CA LYS A 22 -5.67 -4.15 -1.67
C LYS A 22 -4.38 -4.40 -0.90
N GLU A 23 -3.33 -4.94 -1.52
CA GLU A 23 -2.06 -5.33 -0.84
C GLU A 23 -0.95 -4.28 -1.01
N GLY A 24 -1.34 -3.05 -1.32
CA GLY A 24 -0.44 -2.01 -1.83
C GLY A 24 0.11 -1.03 -0.79
N PRO A 25 0.86 -0.01 -1.25
CA PRO A 25 1.46 1.04 -0.41
C PRO A 25 0.43 1.82 0.44
N TYR A 26 -0.85 1.78 0.07
CA TYR A 26 -1.91 2.46 0.78
C TYR A 26 -2.23 1.82 2.14
N GLU A 27 -2.11 0.50 2.29
CA GLU A 27 -2.30 -0.15 3.60
C GLU A 27 -1.18 0.22 4.56
N GLU A 28 0.06 0.25 4.07
CA GLU A 28 1.23 0.65 4.86
C GLU A 28 1.10 2.11 5.33
N ILE A 29 0.69 3.01 4.43
CA ILE A 29 0.45 4.43 4.73
C ILE A 29 -0.70 4.58 5.73
N PHE A 30 -1.79 3.84 5.55
CA PHE A 30 -2.93 3.87 6.47
C PHE A 30 -2.53 3.42 7.88
N PHE A 31 -1.74 2.34 7.96
CA PHE A 31 -1.25 1.82 9.23
C PHE A 31 -0.33 2.83 9.95
N LEU A 32 0.57 3.47 9.19
CA LEU A 32 1.44 4.55 9.68
C LEU A 32 0.65 5.75 10.21
N MET A 33 -0.43 6.14 9.54
CA MET A 33 -1.31 7.22 9.98
C MET A 33 -2.00 6.86 11.31
N GLN A 34 -2.56 5.65 11.42
CA GLN A 34 -3.30 5.22 12.61
C GLN A 34 -2.40 5.06 13.85
N LYS A 35 -1.17 4.55 13.68
CA LYS A 35 -0.29 4.24 14.83
C LYS A 35 0.79 5.26 15.08
N GLY A 36 1.24 5.99 14.06
CA GLY A 36 2.42 6.85 14.14
C GLY A 36 2.13 8.35 14.05
N ASN A 37 0.87 8.78 13.94
CA ASN A 37 0.49 10.20 13.81
C ASN A 37 1.20 10.93 12.65
N TRP A 38 1.55 10.19 11.59
CA TRP A 38 2.13 10.76 10.38
C TRP A 38 1.04 11.46 9.59
N SER A 39 1.35 12.60 8.94
CA SER A 39 0.45 13.13 7.93
C SER A 39 0.54 12.31 6.64
N PHE A 40 -0.54 12.30 5.85
CA PHE A 40 -0.60 11.55 4.59
C PHE A 40 0.52 11.96 3.63
N SER A 41 0.80 13.26 3.55
CA SER A 41 1.86 13.82 2.71
C SER A 41 3.26 13.39 3.15
N GLU A 42 3.51 13.28 4.46
CA GLU A 42 4.78 12.80 5.00
C GLU A 42 4.95 11.29 4.81
N ALA A 43 3.90 10.52 4.99
CA ALA A 43 3.94 9.08 4.75
C ALA A 43 4.19 8.74 3.26
N TYR A 44 3.69 9.58 2.35
CA TYR A 44 3.86 9.40 0.92
C TYR A 44 5.29 9.73 0.44
N SER A 45 5.95 10.72 1.05
CA SER A 45 7.33 11.11 0.70
C SER A 45 8.39 10.10 1.16
N LEU A 46 8.04 9.20 2.09
CA LEU A 46 8.94 8.15 2.55
C LEU A 46 9.23 7.11 1.44
N PRO A 47 10.45 6.56 1.39
CA PRO A 47 10.74 5.39 0.57
C PRO A 47 9.90 4.17 1.01
N ILE A 48 9.47 3.34 0.06
CA ILE A 48 8.63 2.14 0.31
C ILE A 48 9.25 1.20 1.34
N GLY A 49 10.58 0.99 1.29
CA GLY A 49 11.27 0.10 2.23
C GLY A 49 11.25 0.62 3.66
N LEU A 50 11.29 1.95 3.85
CA LEU A 50 11.27 2.56 5.17
C LEU A 50 9.86 2.47 5.79
N ARG A 51 8.81 2.65 4.97
CA ARG A 51 7.42 2.43 5.41
C ARG A 51 7.22 1.01 5.92
N ARG A 52 7.65 0.02 5.14
CA ARG A 52 7.53 -1.39 5.52
C ARG A 52 8.28 -1.70 6.81
N TRP A 53 9.50 -1.18 6.96
CA TRP A 53 10.28 -1.31 8.19
C TRP A 53 9.54 -0.77 9.42
N PHE A 54 8.89 0.40 9.31
CA PHE A 54 8.10 0.97 10.40
C PHE A 54 6.87 0.12 10.76
N VAL A 55 6.16 -0.40 9.74
CA VAL A 55 5.00 -1.27 9.94
C VAL A 55 5.41 -2.54 10.71
N GLU A 56 6.44 -3.24 10.22
CA GLU A 56 6.98 -4.45 10.85
C GLU A 56 7.46 -4.20 12.28
N ARG A 57 8.14 -3.07 12.50
CA ARG A 57 8.63 -2.68 13.83
C ARG A 57 7.48 -2.43 14.81
N THR A 58 6.46 -1.69 14.38
CA THR A 58 5.27 -1.40 15.19
C THR A 58 4.52 -2.67 15.56
N LEU A 59 4.37 -3.60 14.61
CA LEU A 59 3.76 -4.91 14.87
C LEU A 59 4.53 -5.71 15.92
N THR A 60 5.87 -5.64 15.88
CA THR A 60 6.73 -6.27 16.90
C THR A 60 6.47 -5.68 18.29
N HIS A 61 6.39 -4.35 18.40
CA HIS A 61 6.09 -3.68 19.67
C HIS A 61 4.71 -4.05 20.23
N VAL A 62 3.69 -4.16 19.36
CA VAL A 62 2.34 -4.58 19.77
C VAL A 62 2.35 -6.02 20.29
N LYS A 63 3.05 -6.93 19.61
CA LYS A 63 3.17 -8.34 20.04
C LYS A 63 3.85 -8.45 21.40
N GLU A 64 4.96 -7.74 21.60
CA GLU A 64 5.69 -7.70 22.89
C GLU A 64 4.81 -7.17 24.03
N SER A 65 4.01 -6.14 23.75
CA SER A 65 3.09 -5.55 24.73
C SER A 65 1.93 -6.49 25.11
N GLN A 66 1.62 -7.48 24.27
CA GLN A 66 0.58 -8.47 24.51
C GLN A 66 1.13 -9.70 25.24
N SER A 67 2.36 -10.12 24.96
CA SER A 67 3.02 -11.23 25.68
C SER A 67 3.33 -10.87 27.13
N SER A 68 3.65 -9.61 27.44
CA SER A 68 3.91 -9.17 28.81
C SER A 68 2.66 -9.01 29.67
N LYS A 69 1.46 -9.02 29.06
CA LYS A 69 0.16 -8.90 29.75
C LYS A 69 -0.50 -10.25 30.03
N LYS A 70 0.20 -11.34 29.73
CA LYS A 70 -0.20 -12.73 29.98
C LYS A 70 0.57 -13.29 31.17
#